data_AF-A0A2P6QQH0-F1
#
_entry.id   AF-A0A2P6QQH0-F1
#
_cell.length_a   1.000
_cell.length_b   1.000
_cell.length_c   1.000
_cell.angle_alpha   90.00
_cell.angle_beta   90.00
_cell.angle_gamma   90.00
#
_symmetry.space_group_name_H-M   'P 1'
#
loop_
_entity.id
_entity.type
_entity.pdbx_description
1 polymer ?
#
loop_
_entity_poly.entity_id
_entity_poly.type
_entity_poly.pdbx_seq_one_letter_code
_entity_poly.pdbx_strand_id
1 'polypeptide(L)'
;MRAKCRYCSTDLTCNPYDNGTSSLKRHIEVVCKKYPGRIDLEEFQQVFVASGNLNEPSLTMRAFIQDACIRACVEMIVIDELPFSHPEKEGFQRFCKVACPRFKTPSRRLVVSTFWKLYDAEKKKLRQELASHCVNLTTDTWTSVQNINYMVVTAHFIDGG
;
A
#
# COMPACT_ATOMS: atom_id res chain seq x y z
N MET A 1 32.46 -29.05 19.63
CA MET A 1 31.22 -29.63 20.19
C MET A 1 30.05 -29.32 19.24
N ARG A 2 28.97 -30.08 19.23
CA ARG A 2 27.75 -29.77 18.45
C ARG A 2 26.55 -29.76 19.39
N ALA A 3 25.69 -28.77 19.27
CA ALA A 3 24.48 -28.61 20.05
C ALA A 3 23.27 -28.80 19.14
N LYS A 4 22.33 -29.66 19.53
CA LYS A 4 21.13 -29.94 18.73
C LYS A 4 19.97 -29.06 19.19
N CYS A 5 19.31 -28.38 18.25
CA CYS A 5 18.13 -27.60 18.57
C CYS A 5 16.94 -28.52 18.93
N ARG A 6 16.27 -28.25 20.05
CA ARG A 6 15.11 -29.05 20.51
C ARG A 6 13.87 -28.93 19.62
N TYR A 7 13.73 -27.80 18.92
CA TYR A 7 12.54 -27.49 18.13
C TYR A 7 12.63 -28.00 16.69
N CYS A 8 13.76 -27.77 16.02
CA CYS A 8 13.94 -28.16 14.61
C CYS A 8 14.99 -29.26 14.39
N SER A 9 15.62 -29.76 15.46
CA SER A 9 16.63 -30.84 15.40
C SER A 9 17.86 -30.53 14.54
N THR A 10 18.09 -29.26 14.17
CA THR A 10 19.30 -28.84 13.47
C THR A 10 20.51 -28.89 14.41
N ASP A 11 21.62 -29.44 13.92
CA ASP A 11 22.90 -29.46 14.62
C ASP A 11 23.64 -28.13 14.41
N LEU A 12 23.96 -27.47 15.52
CA LEU A 12 24.66 -26.20 15.57
C LEU A 12 26.08 -26.43 16.08
N THR A 13 27.06 -25.79 15.46
CA THR A 13 28.45 -25.84 15.91
C THR A 13 28.62 -25.03 17.20
N CYS A 14 29.31 -25.62 18.17
CA CYS A 14 29.60 -25.03 19.47
C CYS A 14 31.08 -25.28 19.78
N ASN A 15 31.87 -24.22 19.86
CA ASN A 15 33.26 -24.25 20.26
C ASN A 15 33.48 -23.09 21.25
N PRO A 16 33.89 -23.36 22.50
CA PRO A 16 34.17 -22.31 23.49
C PRO A 16 35.19 -21.25 23.02
N TYR A 17 36.08 -21.61 22.09
CA TYR A 17 37.15 -20.73 21.61
C TYR A 17 36.83 -20.07 20.25
N ASP A 18 36.19 -20.81 19.34
CA ASP A 18 35.96 -20.34 17.95
C ASP A 18 34.52 -19.93 17.64
N ASN A 19 33.54 -20.39 18.42
CA ASN A 19 32.12 -20.19 18.10
C ASN A 19 31.38 -19.62 19.33
N GLY A 20 31.21 -18.30 19.36
CA GLY A 20 30.39 -17.61 20.36
C GLY A 20 28.90 -17.96 20.28
N THR A 21 28.12 -17.45 21.24
CA THR A 21 26.67 -17.72 21.37
C THR A 21 25.80 -17.13 20.26
N SER A 22 26.36 -16.25 19.41
CA SER A 22 25.68 -15.57 18.31
C SER A 22 25.03 -16.54 17.31
N SER A 23 25.65 -17.70 17.08
CA SER A 23 25.13 -18.73 16.17
C SER A 23 23.85 -19.38 16.68
N LEU A 24 23.82 -19.74 17.97
CA LEU A 24 22.63 -20.28 18.65
C LEU A 24 21.53 -19.22 18.75
N LYS A 25 21.88 -17.99 19.11
CA LYS A 25 20.93 -16.87 19.22
C LYS A 25 20.25 -16.60 17.88
N ARG A 26 21.03 -16.43 16.81
CA ARG A 26 20.52 -16.25 15.44
C ARG A 26 19.67 -17.42 14.98
N HIS A 27 20.04 -18.66 15.34
CA HIS A 27 19.23 -19.81 15.00
C HIS A 27 17.83 -19.74 15.62
N ILE A 28 17.74 -19.45 16.91
CA ILE A 28 16.47 -19.38 17.65
C ILE A 28 15.61 -18.21 17.15
N GLU A 29 16.19 -17.02 16.97
CA GLU A 29 15.47 -15.80 16.62
C GLU A 29 15.03 -15.74 15.14
N VAL A 30 15.83 -16.28 14.22
CA VAL A 30 15.67 -16.03 12.77
C VAL A 30 15.43 -17.31 11.96
N VAL A 31 16.11 -18.40 12.30
CA VAL A 31 16.18 -19.59 11.41
C VAL A 31 15.17 -20.66 11.81
N CYS A 32 14.97 -20.90 13.11
CA CYS A 32 14.20 -22.02 13.63
C CYS A 32 12.68 -21.81 13.43
N LYS A 33 12.13 -22.30 12.32
CA LYS A 33 10.69 -22.20 12.00
C LYS A 33 9.76 -22.86 13.03
N LYS A 34 10.28 -23.81 13.81
CA LYS A 34 9.51 -24.55 14.83
C LYS A 34 9.61 -23.93 16.24
N TYR A 35 10.38 -22.85 16.41
CA TYR A 35 10.51 -22.19 17.70
C TYR A 35 9.29 -21.28 17.95
N PRO A 36 8.54 -21.45 19.05
CA PRO A 36 7.32 -20.69 19.31
C PRO A 36 7.52 -19.18 19.51
N GLY A 37 8.70 -18.77 20.00
CA GLY A 37 9.06 -17.37 20.22
C GLY A 37 9.77 -16.73 19.02
N ARG A 38 9.71 -17.37 17.84
CA ARG A 38 10.29 -16.82 16.62
C ARG A 38 9.53 -15.54 16.26
N ILE A 39 10.28 -14.47 16.01
CA ILE A 39 9.72 -13.26 15.44
C ILE A 39 9.34 -13.58 13.99
N ASP A 40 8.07 -13.40 13.62
CA ASP A 40 7.61 -13.59 12.25
C ASP A 40 8.28 -12.54 11.34
N LEU A 41 9.38 -12.94 10.72
CA LEU A 41 10.12 -12.16 9.73
C LEU A 41 9.34 -11.96 8.42
N GLU A 42 8.13 -12.52 8.31
CA GLU A 42 7.26 -12.37 7.13
C GLU A 42 6.92 -10.89 6.85
N GLU A 43 6.86 -10.04 7.89
CA GLU A 43 6.63 -8.60 7.69
C GLU A 43 7.78 -7.90 6.94
N PHE A 44 9.02 -8.38 7.07
CA PHE A 44 10.21 -7.76 6.47
C PHE A 44 10.70 -8.43 5.19
N GLN A 45 10.00 -9.46 4.70
CA GLN A 45 10.45 -10.20 3.52
C GLN A 45 10.27 -9.35 2.26
N GLN A 46 11.39 -8.95 1.65
CA GLN A 46 11.42 -8.23 0.38
C GLN A 46 11.09 -9.21 -0.75
N VAL A 47 10.36 -8.72 -1.77
CA VAL A 47 10.04 -9.50 -2.97
C VAL A 47 10.97 -9.06 -4.08
N PHE A 48 11.49 -10.01 -4.85
CA PHE A 48 12.19 -9.71 -6.09
C PHE A 48 11.15 -9.30 -7.13
N VAL A 49 11.25 -8.05 -7.59
CA VAL A 49 10.40 -7.51 -8.64
C VAL A 49 11.30 -7.19 -9.83
N ALA A 50 10.91 -7.69 -11.00
CA ALA A 50 11.51 -7.26 -12.25
C ALA A 50 11.28 -5.76 -12.41
N SER A 51 12.37 -5.01 -12.57
CA SER A 51 12.41 -3.57 -12.72
C SER A 51 13.35 -3.26 -13.87
N GLY A 52 12.98 -2.34 -14.74
CA GLY A 52 13.73 -2.06 -15.97
C GLY A 52 12.83 -2.19 -17.20
N ASN A 53 13.35 -1.75 -18.33
CA ASN A 53 12.65 -1.84 -19.61
C ASN A 53 12.76 -3.26 -20.17
N LEU A 54 11.90 -3.64 -21.12
CA LEU A 54 11.88 -4.97 -21.73
C LEU A 54 13.25 -5.46 -22.24
N ASN A 55 14.15 -4.53 -22.57
CA ASN A 55 15.48 -4.83 -23.13
C ASN A 55 16.58 -5.00 -22.07
N GLU A 56 16.37 -4.57 -20.82
CA GLU A 56 17.30 -4.76 -19.71
C GLU A 56 16.52 -5.10 -18.42
N PRO A 57 16.18 -6.39 -18.22
CA PRO A 57 15.54 -6.82 -17.01
C PRO A 57 16.53 -6.75 -15.83
N SER A 58 16.28 -5.84 -14.90
CA SER A 58 16.97 -5.81 -13.61
C SER A 58 16.05 -6.38 -12.52
N LEU A 59 16.62 -7.07 -11.54
CA LEU A 59 15.87 -7.52 -10.37
C LEU A 59 16.10 -6.54 -9.23
N THR A 60 15.03 -5.92 -8.76
CA THR A 60 15.08 -5.05 -7.58
C THR A 60 14.36 -5.70 -6.42
N MET A 61 14.95 -5.58 -5.24
CA MET A 61 14.27 -5.95 -4.00
C MET A 61 13.33 -4.81 -3.61
N ARG A 62 12.02 -5.08 -3.58
CA ARG A 62 11.04 -4.13 -3.03
C ARG A 62 10.38 -4.72 -1.80
N ALA A 63 10.32 -3.91 -0.74
CA ALA A 63 9.49 -4.22 0.41
C ALA A 63 8.01 -4.01 0.03
N PHE A 64 7.14 -4.88 0.50
CA PHE A 64 5.71 -4.65 0.43
C PHE A 64 5.34 -3.51 1.39
N ILE A 65 4.77 -2.42 0.86
CA ILE A 65 4.34 -1.26 1.65
C ILE A 65 2.82 -1.18 1.56
N GLN A 66 2.14 -1.58 2.62
CA GLN A 66 0.68 -1.61 2.71
C GLN A 66 0.05 -0.25 2.38
N ASP A 67 0.61 0.85 2.89
CA ASP A 67 0.09 2.21 2.66
C ASP A 67 0.16 2.62 1.18
N ALA A 68 1.18 2.16 0.45
CA ALA A 68 1.29 2.41 -0.99
C ALA A 68 0.18 1.69 -1.77
N CYS A 69 -0.12 0.44 -1.40
CA CYS A 69 -1.24 -0.30 -1.99
C CYS A 69 -2.60 0.33 -1.66
N ILE A 70 -2.79 0.82 -0.43
CA ILE A 70 -4.01 1.54 -0.05
C ILE A 70 -4.15 2.81 -0.89
N ARG A 71 -3.08 3.59 -1.04
CA ARG A 71 -3.10 4.80 -1.88
C ARG A 71 -3.47 4.49 -3.33
N ALA A 72 -2.83 3.50 -3.95
CA ALA A 72 -3.15 3.06 -5.30
C ALA A 72 -4.61 2.57 -5.43
N CYS A 73 -5.13 1.89 -4.40
CA CYS A 73 -6.53 1.46 -4.35
C CYS A 73 -7.50 2.66 -4.30
N VAL A 74 -7.17 3.73 -3.57
CA VAL A 74 -7.98 4.96 -3.58
C VAL A 74 -7.89 5.67 -4.93
N GLU A 75 -6.71 5.74 -5.54
CA GLU A 75 -6.54 6.32 -6.88
C GLU A 75 -7.38 5.58 -7.93
N MET A 76 -7.40 4.25 -7.92
CA MET A 76 -8.29 3.42 -8.76
C MET A 76 -9.77 3.79 -8.55
N ILE A 77 -10.21 3.93 -7.29
CA ILE A 77 -11.60 4.29 -6.99
C ILE A 77 -11.98 5.65 -7.59
N VAL A 78 -11.06 6.61 -7.57
CA VAL A 78 -11.29 7.95 -8.11
C VAL A 78 -11.29 7.94 -9.64
N ILE A 79 -10.32 7.26 -10.26
CA ILE A 79 -10.17 7.19 -11.73
C ILE A 79 -11.35 6.44 -12.36
N ASP A 80 -11.76 5.32 -11.76
CA ASP A 80 -12.81 4.46 -12.28
C ASP A 80 -14.21 4.83 -11.74
N GLU A 81 -14.32 5.93 -10.98
CA GLU A 81 -15.56 6.43 -10.36
C GLU A 81 -16.32 5.35 -9.56
N LEU A 82 -15.60 4.53 -8.82
CA LEU A 82 -16.16 3.41 -8.06
C LEU A 82 -16.73 3.87 -6.70
N PRO A 83 -17.69 3.13 -6.11
CA PRO A 83 -18.10 3.39 -4.74
C PRO A 83 -16.94 3.21 -3.75
N PHE A 84 -16.84 4.02 -2.70
CA PHE A 84 -15.81 3.86 -1.66
C PHE A 84 -15.86 2.52 -0.91
N SER A 85 -16.99 1.82 -0.97
CA SER A 85 -17.13 0.45 -0.44
C SER A 85 -16.61 -0.63 -1.39
N HIS A 86 -16.12 -0.29 -2.59
CA HIS A 86 -15.63 -1.25 -3.57
C HIS A 86 -14.60 -2.24 -3.00
N PRO A 87 -13.62 -1.82 -2.17
CA PRO A 87 -12.64 -2.76 -1.62
C PRO A 87 -13.21 -3.78 -0.62
N GLU A 88 -14.41 -3.54 -0.11
CA GLU A 88 -15.13 -4.45 0.80
C GLU A 88 -15.92 -5.52 0.03
N LYS A 89 -16.06 -5.40 -1.30
CA LYS A 89 -16.76 -6.39 -2.12
C LYS A 89 -15.97 -7.69 -2.21
N GLU A 90 -16.66 -8.81 -2.07
CA GLU A 90 -16.04 -10.14 -2.05
C GLU A 90 -15.22 -10.44 -3.31
N GLY A 91 -15.71 -10.06 -4.50
CA GLY A 91 -15.00 -10.27 -5.76
C GLY A 91 -13.63 -9.59 -5.79
N PHE A 92 -13.56 -8.32 -5.34
CA PHE A 92 -12.31 -7.59 -5.25
C PHE A 92 -11.36 -8.20 -4.22
N GLN A 93 -11.88 -8.56 -3.03
CA GLN A 93 -11.08 -9.23 -2.01
C GLN A 93 -10.50 -10.57 -2.50
N ARG A 94 -11.29 -11.36 -3.24
CA ARG A 94 -10.83 -12.62 -3.81
C ARG A 94 -9.73 -12.39 -4.86
N PHE A 95 -9.91 -11.40 -5.74
CA PHE A 95 -8.90 -10.99 -6.70
C PHE A 95 -7.59 -10.59 -6.01
N CYS A 96 -7.66 -9.70 -5.01
CA CYS A 96 -6.50 -9.24 -4.26
C CYS A 96 -5.79 -10.38 -3.52
N LYS A 97 -6.53 -11.32 -2.92
CA LYS A 97 -5.93 -12.48 -2.23
C LYS A 97 -5.08 -13.34 -3.17
N VAL A 98 -5.45 -13.44 -4.46
CA VAL A 98 -4.68 -14.18 -5.47
C VAL A 98 -3.52 -13.32 -5.99
N ALA A 99 -3.80 -12.07 -6.36
CA ALA A 99 -2.81 -11.19 -6.98
C ALA A 99 -1.73 -10.70 -6.00
N CYS A 100 -2.11 -10.38 -4.77
CA CYS A 100 -1.23 -9.90 -3.71
C CYS A 100 -1.71 -10.40 -2.33
N PRO A 101 -1.37 -11.62 -1.91
CA PRO A 101 -1.86 -12.23 -0.68
C PRO A 101 -1.57 -11.43 0.60
N ARG A 102 -0.51 -10.61 0.59
CA ARG A 102 -0.11 -9.77 1.73
C ARG A 102 -0.95 -8.50 1.85
N PHE A 103 -1.66 -8.09 0.79
CA PHE A 103 -2.48 -6.90 0.80
C PHE A 103 -3.73 -7.12 1.63
N LYS A 104 -3.79 -6.42 2.76
CA LYS A 104 -5.01 -6.35 3.58
C LYS A 104 -5.93 -5.32 2.95
N THR A 105 -7.01 -5.76 2.31
CA THR A 105 -7.96 -4.84 1.66
C THR A 105 -8.51 -3.83 2.68
N PRO A 106 -8.48 -2.51 2.38
CA PRO A 106 -8.89 -1.48 3.31
C PRO A 106 -10.40 -1.49 3.53
N SER A 107 -10.85 -1.04 4.70
CA SER A 107 -12.26 -0.74 4.92
C SER A 107 -12.65 0.57 4.24
N ARG A 108 -13.95 0.75 3.97
CA ARG A 108 -14.52 2.00 3.43
C ARG A 108 -14.09 3.21 4.26
N ARG A 109 -14.02 3.07 5.60
CA ARG A 109 -13.59 4.15 6.50
C ARG A 109 -12.14 4.57 6.24
N LEU A 110 -11.25 3.59 6.04
CA LEU A 110 -9.86 3.86 5.72
C LEU A 110 -9.70 4.47 4.33
N VAL A 111 -10.45 3.95 3.33
CA VAL A 111 -10.52 4.52 1.98
C VAL A 111 -10.91 5.99 2.03
N VAL A 112 -12.01 6.33 2.71
CA VAL A 112 -12.49 7.72 2.82
C VAL A 112 -11.47 8.61 3.53
N SER A 113 -10.84 8.13 4.61
CA SER A 113 -9.80 8.87 5.33
C SER A 113 -8.59 9.17 4.43
N THR A 114 -8.14 8.19 3.65
CA THR A 114 -7.03 8.35 2.71
C THR A 114 -7.42 9.25 1.53
N PHE A 115 -8.63 9.11 1.00
CA PHE A 115 -9.18 9.99 -0.04
C PHE A 115 -9.13 11.45 0.37
N TRP A 116 -9.59 11.79 1.58
CA TRP A 116 -9.56 13.18 2.06
C TRP A 116 -8.14 13.75 2.10
N LYS A 117 -7.14 12.96 2.49
CA LYS A 117 -5.73 13.39 2.47
C LYS A 117 -5.24 13.68 1.05
N LEU A 118 -5.60 12.83 0.08
CA LEU A 118 -5.25 13.03 -1.33
C LEU A 118 -5.97 14.26 -1.89
N TYR A 119 -7.26 14.40 -1.61
CA TYR A 119 -8.05 15.56 -2.00
C TYR A 119 -7.49 16.87 -1.46
N ASP A 120 -7.15 16.93 -0.17
CA ASP A 120 -6.58 18.14 0.43
C ASP A 120 -5.22 18.50 -0.16
N ALA A 121 -4.41 17.50 -0.51
CA ALA A 121 -3.13 17.73 -1.19
C ALA A 121 -3.36 18.28 -2.60
N GLU A 122 -4.23 17.67 -3.40
CA GLU A 122 -4.49 18.12 -4.77
C GLU A 122 -5.21 19.47 -4.80
N LYS A 123 -6.14 19.71 -3.88
CA LYS A 123 -6.80 21.02 -3.70
C LYS A 123 -5.78 22.12 -3.40
N LYS A 124 -4.80 21.87 -2.54
CA LYS A 124 -3.74 22.86 -2.23
C LYS A 124 -2.90 23.16 -3.47
N LYS A 125 -2.51 22.12 -4.21
CA LYS A 125 -1.75 22.25 -5.45
C LYS A 125 -2.54 23.04 -6.51
N LEU A 126 -3.79 22.67 -6.77
CA LEU A 126 -4.67 23.37 -7.69
C LEU A 126 -4.88 24.82 -7.29
N ARG A 127 -5.04 25.12 -5.98
CA ARG A 127 -5.16 26.50 -5.51
C ARG A 127 -3.90 27.33 -5.78
N GLN A 128 -2.72 26.75 -5.62
CA GLN A 128 -1.45 27.42 -5.92
C GLN A 128 -1.32 27.69 -7.42
N GLU A 129 -1.70 26.73 -8.24
CA GLU A 129 -1.69 26.84 -9.71
C GLU A 129 -2.68 27.91 -10.19
N LEU A 130 -3.91 27.90 -9.67
CA LEU A 130 -4.93 28.88 -10.04
C LEU A 130 -4.60 30.30 -9.55
N ALA A 131 -3.70 30.47 -8.57
CA ALA A 131 -3.34 31.78 -8.03
C ALA A 131 -2.67 32.71 -9.07
N SER A 132 -2.04 32.14 -10.10
CA SER A 132 -1.45 32.91 -11.20
C SER A 132 -2.40 33.17 -12.37
N HIS A 133 -3.63 32.67 -12.32
CA HIS A 133 -4.57 32.70 -13.44
C HIS A 133 -5.78 33.60 -13.16
N CYS A 134 -6.35 34.17 -14.22
CA CYS A 134 -7.67 34.78 -14.15
C CYS A 134 -8.73 33.67 -14.21
N VAL A 135 -9.50 33.51 -13.13
CA VAL A 135 -10.51 32.45 -13.00
C VAL A 135 -11.91 33.03 -13.17
N ASN A 136 -12.71 32.45 -14.07
CA ASN A 136 -14.13 32.73 -14.20
C ASN A 136 -14.96 31.59 -13.59
N LEU A 137 -15.98 31.92 -12.80
CA LEU A 137 -16.87 30.94 -12.18
C LEU A 137 -18.22 30.96 -12.89
N THR A 138 -18.67 29.78 -13.32
CA THR A 138 -20.02 29.56 -13.84
C THR A 138 -20.79 28.69 -12.87
N THR A 139 -22.09 28.97 -12.72
CA THR A 139 -22.97 28.18 -11.85
C THR A 139 -24.10 27.59 -12.68
N ASP A 140 -24.29 26.28 -12.56
CA ASP A 140 -25.46 25.59 -13.09
C ASP A 140 -26.32 25.10 -11.92
N THR A 141 -27.64 25.23 -12.06
CA THR A 141 -28.59 24.85 -11.00
C THR A 141 -29.76 24.09 -11.58
N TRP A 142 -30.12 22.98 -10.96
CA TRP A 142 -31.30 22.20 -11.35
C TRP A 142 -31.99 21.59 -10.15
N THR A 143 -33.28 21.31 -10.29
CA THR A 143 -34.08 20.59 -9.29
C THR A 143 -34.27 19.15 -9.77
N SER A 144 -33.94 18.16 -8.92
CA SER A 144 -34.20 16.77 -9.25
C SER A 144 -35.68 16.43 -9.15
N VAL A 145 -36.04 15.28 -9.72
CA VAL A 145 -37.40 14.70 -9.60
C VAL A 145 -37.83 14.40 -8.16
N GLN A 146 -36.89 14.43 -7.20
CA GLN A 146 -37.14 14.28 -5.77
C GLN A 146 -37.34 15.63 -5.06
N ASN A 147 -37.48 16.73 -5.81
CA ASN A 147 -37.54 18.11 -5.31
C ASN A 147 -36.28 18.54 -4.52
N ILE A 148 -35.12 18.00 -4.88
CA ILE A 148 -33.83 18.40 -4.30
C ILE A 148 -33.15 19.37 -5.27
N ASN A 149 -32.75 20.55 -4.79
CA ASN A 149 -32.01 21.53 -5.59
C ASN A 149 -30.51 21.23 -5.55
N TYR A 150 -29.89 21.19 -6.73
CA TYR A 150 -28.46 21.02 -6.93
C TYR A 150 -27.88 22.29 -7.54
N MET A 151 -26.65 22.62 -7.13
CA MET A 151 -25.85 23.69 -7.71
C MET A 151 -24.45 23.15 -7.98
N VAL A 152 -23.98 23.30 -9.21
CA VAL A 152 -22.59 23.03 -9.59
C VAL A 152 -21.91 24.35 -9.87
N VAL A 153 -20.75 24.55 -9.26
CA VAL A 153 -19.86 25.68 -9.53
C VAL A 153 -18.69 25.15 -10.34
N THR A 154 -18.54 25.62 -11.58
CA THR A 154 -17.43 25.26 -12.46
C THR A 154 -16.50 26.44 -12.63
N ALA A 155 -15.21 26.25 -12.36
CA ALA A 155 -14.16 27.23 -12.57
C ALA A 155 -13.49 27.02 -13.93
N HIS A 156 -13.36 28.10 -14.71
CA HIS A 156 -12.70 28.14 -16.01
C HIS A 156 -11.49 29.06 -15.94
N PHE A 157 -10.37 28.64 -16.51
CA PHE A 157 -9.13 29.43 -16.64
C PHE A 157 -8.41 29.06 -17.94
N ILE A 158 -7.50 29.90 -18.40
CA ILE A 158 -6.66 29.67 -19.59
C ILE A 158 -5.25 29.40 -19.09
N ASP A 159 -4.69 28.23 -19.40
CA ASP A 159 -3.29 27.90 -19.14
C ASP A 159 -2.40 28.27 -20.35
N GLY A 160 -1.12 28.49 -20.07
CA GLY A 160 -0.15 29.02 -21.03
C GLY A 160 0.45 28.03 -22.01
N GLY A 161 -0.10 26.82 -22.17
CA GLY A 161 0.41 25.76 -23.05
C GLY A 161 1.74 25.12 -22.64
#